data_AF-A0A954FB92-F1
#
_entry.id   AF-A0A954FB92-F1
#
_cell.length_a   1.000
_cell.length_b   1.000
_cell.length_c   1.000
_cell.angle_alpha   90.00
_cell.angle_beta   90.00
_cell.angle_gamma   90.00
#
_symmetry.space_group_name_H-M   'P 1'
#
loop_
_entity.id
_entity.type
_entity.pdbx_description
1 polymer ?
#
loop_
_entity_poly.entity_id
_entity_poly.type
_entity_poly.pdbx_seq_one_letter_code
_entity_poly.pdbx_strand_id
1 'polypeptide(L)'
;MNQARFVIKSLTYHWRTNLAVLLGVIAATAVIGGALIVGDSVRASLRQMTLDRLGKIDFVVSGHRFFREQLAEDLAKSTDLPQQIKTIAPALVLRGSLEKNRDDQRLRVGQVNIFGTDERLWSLLEHPDLPPPQDDQAILNSRVAEQLQASVGDEITLWIELPSAIPRDSLLGEREEQSVEITLTVSSILDADSKTGRLALLPNQQLPLDLFVSLKTLQQELDLDEIVASRRDPKSRPARVNSLFFSSDSPAAVSPAALDTAKQLESVLKSSLKLEDLNLKIAPNKDFKYLSLESDQMILDPQIEQAGMAAAESLGLRTSPVMVYIANEIDPAKKNKTDLKEQYSMYSIVAGLEFSQQPPFGPFKFIG
;
A
#
# COMPACT_ATOMS: atom_id res chain seq x y z
N MET A 1 -18.55 -76.90 -12.02
CA MET A 1 -17.13 -76.79 -11.58
C MET A 1 -16.93 -75.37 -11.06
N ASN A 2 -16.80 -75.18 -9.75
CA ASN A 2 -16.82 -73.83 -9.15
C ASN A 2 -15.54 -73.06 -9.49
N GLN A 3 -15.65 -72.03 -10.33
CA GLN A 3 -14.54 -71.17 -10.77
C GLN A 3 -13.74 -70.62 -9.58
N ALA A 4 -14.41 -70.25 -8.49
CA ALA A 4 -13.78 -69.79 -7.25
C ALA A 4 -12.79 -70.82 -6.65
N ARG A 5 -13.10 -72.12 -6.75
CA ARG A 5 -12.25 -73.18 -6.20
C ARG A 5 -10.98 -73.38 -7.04
N PHE A 6 -11.04 -73.08 -8.34
CA PHE A 6 -9.89 -73.09 -9.24
C PHE A 6 -8.98 -71.87 -8.99
N VAL A 7 -9.57 -70.68 -8.82
CA VAL A 7 -8.85 -69.44 -8.47
C VAL A 7 -8.09 -69.59 -7.15
N ILE A 8 -8.73 -70.12 -6.10
CA ILE A 8 -8.08 -70.33 -4.80
C ILE A 8 -6.94 -71.34 -4.89
N LYS A 9 -7.12 -72.47 -5.59
CA LYS A 9 -6.04 -73.46 -5.78
C LYS A 9 -4.86 -72.87 -6.56
N SER A 10 -5.11 -72.08 -7.59
CA SER A 10 -4.08 -71.38 -8.37
C SER A 10 -3.31 -70.37 -7.51
N LEU A 11 -4.02 -69.59 -6.69
CA LEU A 11 -3.43 -68.65 -5.73
C LEU A 11 -2.50 -69.35 -4.73
N THR A 12 -2.92 -70.51 -4.20
CA THR A 12 -2.10 -71.30 -3.27
C THR A 12 -0.92 -72.00 -3.94
N TYR A 13 -1.05 -72.44 -5.19
CA TYR A 13 0.03 -73.11 -5.92
C TYR A 13 1.17 -72.12 -6.25
N HIS A 14 0.83 -70.89 -6.66
CA HIS A 14 1.79 -69.82 -6.96
C HIS A 14 1.99 -68.82 -5.81
N TRP A 15 1.92 -69.29 -4.55
CA TRP A 15 1.90 -68.41 -3.37
C TRP A 15 3.09 -67.45 -3.26
N ARG A 16 4.30 -67.85 -3.69
CA ARG A 16 5.51 -67.00 -3.65
C ARG A 16 5.40 -65.79 -4.58
N THR A 17 4.95 -66.01 -5.81
CA THR A 17 4.79 -64.94 -6.81
C THR A 17 3.65 -64.00 -6.42
N ASN A 18 2.53 -64.57 -5.97
CA ASN A 18 1.38 -63.77 -5.50
C ASN A 18 1.75 -62.93 -4.27
N LEU A 19 2.56 -63.46 -3.35
CA LEU A 19 3.06 -62.73 -2.19
C LEU A 19 3.98 -61.56 -2.59
N ALA A 20 4.89 -61.76 -3.56
CA ALA A 20 5.75 -60.69 -4.05
C ALA A 20 4.93 -59.56 -4.70
N VAL A 21 3.91 -59.89 -5.51
CA VAL A 21 2.98 -58.90 -6.08
C VAL A 21 2.21 -58.18 -4.98
N LEU A 22 1.69 -58.90 -3.99
CA LEU A 22 0.97 -58.31 -2.86
C LEU A 22 1.84 -57.31 -2.09
N LEU A 23 3.08 -57.67 -1.76
CA LEU A 23 4.02 -56.78 -1.08
C LEU A 23 4.36 -55.55 -1.93
N GLY A 24 4.53 -55.72 -3.24
CA GLY A 24 4.73 -54.61 -4.17
C GLY A 24 3.55 -53.64 -4.20
N VAL A 25 2.32 -54.16 -4.24
CA VAL A 25 1.09 -53.35 -4.16
C VAL A 25 1.00 -52.64 -2.81
N ILE A 26 1.27 -53.31 -1.70
CA ILE A 26 1.28 -52.70 -0.35
C ILE A 26 2.31 -51.56 -0.27
N ALA A 27 3.52 -51.78 -0.78
CA ALA A 27 4.56 -50.75 -0.79
C ALA A 27 4.16 -49.56 -1.66
N ALA A 28 3.64 -49.80 -2.87
CA ALA A 28 3.19 -48.74 -3.77
C ALA A 28 2.04 -47.92 -3.18
N THR A 29 1.02 -48.57 -2.60
CA THR A 29 -0.10 -47.86 -1.96
C THR A 29 0.34 -47.10 -0.72
N ALA A 30 1.25 -47.65 0.09
CA ALA A 30 1.81 -46.97 1.25
C ALA A 30 2.61 -45.72 0.85
N VAL A 31 3.41 -45.78 -0.21
CA VAL A 31 4.18 -44.64 -0.71
C VAL A 31 3.26 -43.55 -1.26
N ILE A 32 2.28 -43.91 -2.09
CA ILE A 32 1.32 -42.95 -2.67
C ILE A 32 0.47 -42.32 -1.55
N GLY A 33 -0.04 -43.14 -0.61
CA GLY A 33 -0.81 -42.66 0.53
C GLY A 33 0.01 -41.75 1.45
N GLY A 34 1.25 -42.12 1.75
CA GLY A 34 2.17 -41.31 2.56
C GLY A 34 2.49 -39.98 1.91
N ALA A 35 2.76 -39.95 0.60
CA ALA A 35 3.02 -38.72 -0.13
C ALA A 35 1.81 -37.77 -0.15
N LEU A 36 0.59 -38.31 -0.29
CA LEU A 36 -0.65 -37.53 -0.22
C LEU A 36 -0.87 -36.90 1.17
N ILE A 37 -0.68 -37.69 2.24
CA ILE A 37 -0.87 -37.22 3.62
C ILE A 37 0.16 -36.13 3.97
N VAL A 38 1.43 -36.34 3.62
CA VAL A 38 2.49 -35.33 3.87
C VAL A 38 2.21 -34.07 3.08
N GLY A 39 1.82 -34.18 1.81
CA GLY A 39 1.47 -33.04 0.98
C GLY A 39 0.31 -32.21 1.55
N ASP A 40 -0.73 -32.87 2.04
CA ASP A 40 -1.88 -32.20 2.65
C ASP A 40 -1.52 -31.53 3.99
N SER A 41 -0.72 -32.21 4.81
CA SER A 41 -0.25 -31.66 6.10
C SER A 41 0.63 -30.41 5.90
N VAL A 42 1.56 -30.43 4.94
CA VAL A 42 2.39 -29.25 4.62
C VAL A 42 1.53 -28.11 4.09
N ARG A 43 0.58 -28.40 3.19
CA ARG A 43 -0.35 -27.39 2.66
C ARG A 43 -1.19 -26.76 3.77
N ALA A 44 -1.76 -27.57 4.65
CA ALA A 44 -2.55 -27.11 5.79
C ALA A 44 -1.70 -26.25 6.73
N SER A 45 -0.46 -26.67 7.01
CA SER A 45 0.46 -25.94 7.89
C SER A 45 0.86 -24.58 7.31
N LEU A 46 1.18 -24.52 6.01
CA LEU A 46 1.50 -23.25 5.33
C LEU A 46 0.30 -22.32 5.27
N ARG A 47 -0.90 -22.86 5.02
CA ARG A 47 -2.14 -22.09 5.06
C ARG A 47 -2.37 -21.51 6.45
N GLN A 48 -2.29 -22.33 7.49
CA GLN A 48 -2.49 -21.88 8.86
C GLN A 48 -1.48 -20.79 9.24
N MET A 49 -0.19 -20.99 8.93
CA MET A 49 0.85 -19.99 9.18
C MET A 49 0.58 -18.67 8.44
N THR A 50 0.00 -18.70 7.24
CA THR A 50 -0.36 -17.49 6.50
C THR A 50 -1.55 -16.78 7.15
N LEU A 51 -2.57 -17.52 7.58
CA LEU A 51 -3.75 -16.95 8.23
C LEU A 51 -3.45 -16.37 9.60
N ASP A 52 -2.60 -17.04 10.38
CA ASP A 52 -2.19 -16.54 11.70
C ASP A 52 -1.48 -15.19 11.62
N ARG A 53 -0.83 -14.87 10.49
CA ARG A 53 -0.17 -13.56 10.28
C ARG A 53 -1.14 -12.43 10.00
N LEU A 54 -2.34 -12.74 9.50
CA LEU A 54 -3.32 -11.72 9.09
C LEU A 54 -4.29 -11.37 10.23
N GLY A 55 -4.34 -12.16 11.30
CA GLY A 55 -5.34 -11.98 12.36
C GLY A 55 -6.76 -12.05 11.77
N LYS A 56 -7.57 -11.01 12.02
CA LYS A 56 -8.95 -10.88 11.48
C LYS A 56 -9.02 -10.08 10.18
N ILE A 57 -7.88 -9.85 9.51
CA ILE A 57 -7.82 -9.10 8.26
C ILE A 57 -8.10 -10.07 7.10
N ASP A 58 -9.14 -9.79 6.32
CA ASP A 58 -9.53 -10.58 5.15
C ASP A 58 -9.19 -9.88 3.83
N PHE A 59 -9.32 -8.55 3.77
CA PHE A 59 -9.00 -7.76 2.58
C PHE A 59 -8.15 -6.56 2.96
N VAL A 60 -7.28 -6.15 2.04
CA VAL A 60 -6.45 -4.97 2.17
C VAL A 60 -6.48 -4.21 0.86
N VAL A 61 -6.74 -2.91 0.94
CA VAL A 61 -6.50 -1.97 -0.14
C VAL A 61 -5.27 -1.17 0.25
N SER A 62 -4.20 -1.28 -0.51
CA SER A 62 -2.96 -0.53 -0.25
C SER A 62 -2.53 0.17 -1.52
N GLY A 63 -2.14 1.44 -1.39
CA GLY A 63 -1.64 2.26 -2.48
C GLY A 63 -0.23 2.78 -2.21
N HIS A 64 0.47 3.15 -3.27
CA HIS A 64 1.69 3.96 -3.16
C HIS A 64 1.38 5.43 -2.83
N ARG A 65 0.14 5.85 -3.08
CA ARG A 65 -0.34 7.21 -2.84
C ARG A 65 -1.17 7.24 -1.57
N PHE A 66 -1.11 8.35 -0.87
CA PHE A 66 -2.01 8.59 0.24
C PHE A 66 -3.38 9.03 -0.27
N PHE A 67 -4.44 8.58 0.36
CA PHE A 67 -5.83 8.99 0.16
C PHE A 67 -6.41 9.46 1.50
N ARG A 68 -7.64 9.98 1.50
CA ARG A 68 -8.24 10.56 2.71
C ARG A 68 -8.59 9.47 3.69
N GLU A 69 -8.29 9.68 4.98
CA GLU A 69 -8.72 8.77 6.05
C GLU A 69 -10.25 8.62 6.08
N GLN A 70 -10.96 9.71 5.77
CA GLN A 70 -12.43 9.74 5.72
C GLN A 70 -13.03 8.77 4.71
N LEU A 71 -12.26 8.23 3.76
CA LEU A 71 -12.73 7.18 2.86
C LEU A 71 -13.20 5.95 3.65
N ALA A 72 -12.57 5.62 4.78
CA ALA A 72 -13.01 4.53 5.64
C ALA A 72 -14.44 4.76 6.18
N GLU A 73 -14.75 6.00 6.57
CA GLU A 73 -16.09 6.37 7.04
C GLU A 73 -17.11 6.46 5.91
N ASP A 74 -16.71 7.03 4.77
CA ASP A 74 -17.55 7.13 3.57
C ASP A 74 -17.98 5.71 3.13
N LEU A 75 -17.06 4.73 3.15
CA LEU A 75 -17.35 3.32 2.89
C LEU A 75 -18.26 2.69 3.94
N ALA A 76 -18.00 2.93 5.24
CA ALA A 76 -18.81 2.38 6.32
C ALA A 76 -20.27 2.89 6.30
N LYS A 77 -20.49 4.09 5.77
CA LYS A 77 -21.83 4.69 5.60
C LYS A 77 -22.52 4.29 4.29
N SER A 78 -21.81 3.64 3.36
CA SER A 78 -22.36 3.24 2.07
C SER A 78 -23.37 2.09 2.21
N THR A 79 -24.53 2.23 1.56
CA THR A 79 -25.56 1.18 1.52
C THR A 79 -25.15 -0.02 0.69
N ASP A 80 -24.19 0.16 -0.20
CA ASP A 80 -23.73 -0.86 -1.14
C ASP A 80 -22.58 -1.70 -0.57
N LEU A 81 -22.09 -1.38 0.64
CA LEU A 81 -21.04 -2.14 1.30
C LEU A 81 -21.50 -3.59 1.52
N PRO A 82 -20.67 -4.60 1.18
CA PRO A 82 -21.03 -5.99 1.40
C PRO A 82 -21.34 -6.26 2.87
N GLN A 83 -22.47 -6.89 3.15
CA GLN A 83 -22.95 -7.16 4.52
C GLN A 83 -21.97 -7.98 5.35
N GLN A 84 -21.06 -8.71 4.70
CA GLN A 84 -20.03 -9.50 5.37
C GLN A 84 -18.95 -8.63 6.01
N ILE A 85 -18.75 -7.39 5.55
CA ILE A 85 -17.69 -6.51 6.05
C ILE A 85 -18.14 -5.87 7.36
N LYS A 86 -17.32 -6.03 8.40
CA LYS A 86 -17.63 -5.57 9.76
C LYS A 86 -16.83 -4.35 10.17
N THR A 87 -15.53 -4.38 9.87
CA THR A 87 -14.62 -3.33 10.30
C THR A 87 -13.83 -2.84 9.10
N ILE A 88 -13.71 -1.52 9.00
CA ILE A 88 -12.84 -0.83 8.05
C ILE A 88 -11.86 -0.03 8.90
N ALA A 89 -10.58 -0.37 8.80
CA ALA A 89 -9.52 0.24 9.59
C ALA A 89 -8.52 0.95 8.67
N PRO A 90 -8.43 2.28 8.74
CA PRO A 90 -7.41 3.02 8.01
C PRO A 90 -6.05 2.89 8.71
N ALA A 91 -4.99 2.93 7.92
CA ALA A 91 -3.63 2.82 8.43
C ALA A 91 -2.60 3.44 7.49
N LEU A 92 -1.47 3.83 8.08
CA LEU A 92 -0.26 4.15 7.35
C LEU A 92 0.66 2.93 7.36
N VAL A 93 0.92 2.37 6.18
CA VAL A 93 1.88 1.27 6.01
C VAL A 93 3.07 1.79 5.22
N LEU A 94 4.17 2.00 5.91
CA LEU A 94 5.40 2.56 5.37
C LEU A 94 6.57 1.63 5.61
N ARG A 95 7.71 1.94 5.00
CA ARG A 95 8.97 1.24 5.24
C ARG A 95 10.02 2.24 5.66
N GLY A 96 10.83 1.88 6.65
CA GLY A 96 11.88 2.75 7.15
C GLY A 96 13.01 1.99 7.82
N SER A 97 13.81 2.74 8.59
CA SER A 97 14.87 2.17 9.41
C SER A 97 14.79 2.70 10.84
N LEU A 98 15.15 1.85 11.79
CA LEU A 98 15.25 2.20 13.19
C LEU A 98 16.71 2.33 13.61
N GLU A 99 16.98 3.29 14.46
CA GLU A 99 18.29 3.49 15.10
C GLU A 99 18.14 3.57 16.62
N LYS A 100 19.14 3.06 17.33
CA LYS A 100 19.27 3.19 18.79
C LYS A 100 20.71 3.55 19.11
N ASN A 101 20.87 4.61 19.89
CA ASN A 101 22.17 5.02 20.41
C ASN A 101 22.46 4.30 21.73
N ARG A 102 23.61 3.64 21.83
CA ARG A 102 24.08 3.00 23.07
C ARG A 102 25.59 3.14 23.20
N ASP A 103 26.05 3.80 24.26
CA ASP A 103 27.47 3.81 24.68
C ASP A 103 28.47 3.98 23.50
N ASP A 104 28.27 5.00 22.66
CA ASP A 104 29.05 5.31 21.45
C ASP A 104 28.90 4.34 20.25
N GLN A 105 27.99 3.37 20.32
CA GLN A 105 27.58 2.51 19.21
C GLN A 105 26.18 2.87 18.71
N ARG A 106 26.06 3.01 17.38
CA ARG A 106 24.78 3.18 16.69
C ARG A 106 24.33 1.83 16.16
N LEU A 107 23.29 1.28 16.77
CA LEU A 107 22.63 0.08 16.25
C LEU A 107 21.55 0.52 15.26
N ARG A 108 21.53 -0.08 14.07
CA ARG A 108 20.57 0.24 13.02
C ARG A 108 19.92 -1.01 12.46
N VAL A 109 18.62 -0.95 12.28
CA VAL A 109 17.82 -1.97 11.61
C VAL A 109 17.12 -1.33 10.43
N GLY A 110 17.46 -1.75 9.22
CA GLY A 110 16.80 -1.28 8.00
C GLY A 110 15.58 -2.12 7.64
N GLN A 111 14.81 -1.64 6.66
CA GLN A 111 13.74 -2.40 6.01
C GLN A 111 12.58 -2.81 6.94
N VAL A 112 12.35 -2.04 8.00
CA VAL A 112 11.26 -2.25 8.97
C VAL A 112 9.94 -1.80 8.35
N ASN A 113 8.92 -2.64 8.41
CA ASN A 113 7.54 -2.26 8.10
C ASN A 113 6.97 -1.48 9.28
N ILE A 114 6.43 -0.30 8.98
CA ILE A 114 5.88 0.61 9.97
C ILE A 114 4.38 0.60 9.76
N PHE A 115 3.65 0.22 10.80
CA PHE A 115 2.20 0.26 10.85
C PHE A 115 1.78 1.39 11.78
N GLY A 116 1.32 2.50 11.21
CA GLY A 116 0.55 3.51 11.92
C GLY A 116 -0.86 2.98 12.15
N THR A 117 -1.16 2.61 13.39
CA THR A 117 -2.40 1.94 13.76
C THR A 117 -3.27 2.83 14.65
N ASP A 118 -4.57 2.62 14.55
CA ASP A 118 -5.57 3.14 15.49
C ASP A 118 -6.29 1.97 16.18
N GLU A 119 -7.28 2.28 17.02
CA GLU A 119 -8.07 1.25 17.72
C GLU A 119 -8.77 0.28 16.75
N ARG A 120 -9.20 0.77 15.57
CA ARG A 120 -9.89 -0.04 14.56
C ARG A 120 -8.95 -1.11 14.03
N LEU A 121 -7.75 -0.74 13.57
CA LEU A 121 -6.77 -1.71 13.07
C LEU A 121 -6.28 -2.62 14.19
N TRP A 122 -5.99 -2.04 15.36
CA TRP A 122 -5.50 -2.82 16.51
C TRP A 122 -6.47 -3.94 16.90
N SER A 123 -7.79 -3.68 16.87
CA SER A 123 -8.82 -4.69 17.18
C SER A 123 -8.87 -5.88 16.20
N LEU A 124 -8.29 -5.73 15.01
CA LEU A 124 -8.17 -6.78 14.00
C LEU A 124 -6.97 -7.70 14.25
N LEU A 125 -5.99 -7.23 15.01
CA LEU A 125 -4.79 -7.98 15.34
C LEU A 125 -5.05 -8.87 16.56
N GLU A 126 -4.48 -10.07 16.57
CA GLU A 126 -4.57 -10.98 17.72
C GLU A 126 -3.45 -10.65 18.71
N HIS A 127 -3.74 -9.79 19.68
CA HIS A 127 -2.81 -9.34 20.72
C HIS A 127 -3.28 -9.80 22.12
N PRO A 128 -2.38 -10.27 23.00
CA PRO A 128 -2.73 -10.59 24.38
C PRO A 128 -2.77 -9.30 25.22
N ASP A 129 -3.98 -8.78 25.48
CA ASP A 129 -4.31 -7.67 26.41
C ASP A 129 -3.46 -6.37 26.29
N LEU A 130 -2.73 -6.22 25.19
CA LEU A 130 -1.86 -5.07 24.94
C LEU A 130 -2.70 -3.92 24.34
N PRO A 131 -2.66 -2.71 24.91
CA PRO A 131 -3.32 -1.55 24.31
C PRO A 131 -2.60 -1.11 23.02
N PRO A 132 -3.29 -0.40 22.11
CA PRO A 132 -2.65 0.18 20.94
C PRO A 132 -1.59 1.21 21.35
N PRO A 133 -0.53 1.41 20.53
CA PRO A 133 0.47 2.41 20.79
C PRO A 133 -0.16 3.82 20.78
N GLN A 134 0.11 4.60 21.84
CA GLN A 134 -0.38 5.98 21.97
C GLN A 134 0.78 6.98 21.88
N ASP A 135 0.51 8.15 21.32
CA ASP A 135 1.49 9.24 21.19
C ASP A 135 2.82 8.71 20.60
N ASP A 136 3.95 8.93 21.27
CA ASP A 136 5.29 8.55 20.79
C ASP A 136 5.68 7.11 21.17
N GLN A 137 4.70 6.25 21.48
CA GLN A 137 4.96 4.86 21.83
C GLN A 137 5.21 3.99 20.59
N ALA A 138 6.20 3.11 20.71
CA ALA A 138 6.54 2.08 19.75
C ALA A 138 6.32 0.69 20.35
N ILE A 139 5.61 -0.17 19.61
CA ILE A 139 5.55 -1.60 19.89
C ILE A 139 6.36 -2.31 18.82
N LEU A 140 7.40 -3.02 19.24
CA LEU A 140 8.31 -3.75 18.35
C LEU A 140 7.95 -5.22 18.31
N ASN A 141 8.16 -5.89 17.18
CA ASN A 141 8.25 -7.35 17.23
C ASN A 141 9.61 -7.81 17.77
N SER A 142 9.65 -9.05 18.27
CA SER A 142 10.88 -9.67 18.80
C SER A 142 12.09 -9.55 17.88
N ARG A 143 11.91 -9.72 16.56
CA ARG A 143 13.02 -9.65 15.60
C ARG A 143 13.66 -8.27 15.51
N VAL A 144 12.85 -7.21 15.51
CA VAL A 144 13.35 -5.84 15.53
C VAL A 144 14.04 -5.56 16.87
N ALA A 145 13.42 -5.95 17.98
CA ALA A 145 14.00 -5.75 19.31
C ALA A 145 15.35 -6.46 19.50
N GLU A 146 15.48 -7.70 19.02
CA GLU A 146 16.73 -8.47 19.06
C GLU A 146 17.84 -7.81 18.23
N GLN A 147 17.55 -7.39 17.01
CA GLN A 147 18.55 -6.76 16.12
C GLN A 147 18.97 -5.38 16.62
N LEU A 148 18.03 -4.61 17.16
CA LEU A 148 18.28 -3.28 17.72
C LEU A 148 18.82 -3.35 19.16
N GLN A 149 18.81 -4.53 19.78
CA GLN A 149 19.06 -4.74 21.21
C GLN A 149 18.22 -3.78 22.08
N ALA A 150 16.94 -3.64 21.72
CA ALA A 150 15.99 -2.76 22.38
C ALA A 150 15.26 -3.50 23.51
N SER A 151 14.98 -2.76 24.58
CA SER A 151 14.21 -3.16 25.75
C SER A 151 13.06 -2.18 25.95
N VAL A 152 12.03 -2.62 26.69
CA VAL A 152 10.92 -1.73 27.07
C VAL A 152 11.45 -0.55 27.87
N GLY A 153 11.05 0.66 27.48
CA GLY A 153 11.49 1.94 28.04
C GLY A 153 12.64 2.61 27.28
N ASP A 154 13.24 1.95 26.29
CA ASP A 154 14.30 2.57 25.48
C ASP A 154 13.73 3.60 24.49
N GLU A 155 14.51 4.65 24.23
CA GLU A 155 14.28 5.57 23.11
C GLU A 155 14.91 5.02 21.82
N ILE A 156 14.16 5.08 20.74
CA ILE A 156 14.58 4.69 19.40
C ILE A 156 14.23 5.79 18.40
N THR A 157 15.04 5.92 17.36
CA THR A 157 14.84 6.88 16.29
C THR A 157 14.32 6.16 15.06
N LEU A 158 13.16 6.57 14.57
CA LEU A 158 12.56 6.10 13.33
C LEU A 158 12.86 7.05 12.17
N TRP A 159 13.44 6.49 11.12
CA TRP A 159 13.74 7.17 9.87
C TRP A 159 12.80 6.69 8.76
N ILE A 160 12.07 7.63 8.16
CA ILE A 160 11.14 7.36 7.05
C ILE A 160 11.51 8.22 5.86
N GLU A 161 11.65 7.61 4.70
CA GLU A 161 11.78 8.32 3.43
C GLU A 161 10.40 8.46 2.77
N LEU A 162 9.91 9.69 2.65
CA LEU A 162 8.68 9.95 1.88
C LEU A 162 9.02 10.00 0.39
N PRO A 163 8.34 9.21 -0.47
CA PRO A 163 8.51 9.34 -1.91
C PRO A 163 7.98 10.71 -2.36
N SER A 164 8.80 11.50 -3.04
CA SER A 164 8.41 12.83 -3.52
C SER A 164 7.39 12.72 -4.66
N ALA A 165 6.33 13.54 -4.61
CA ALA A 165 5.32 13.60 -5.68
C ALA A 165 5.89 14.11 -7.02
N ILE A 166 7.01 14.83 -6.97
CA ILE A 166 7.78 15.32 -8.11
C ILE A 166 9.13 14.59 -8.13
N PRO A 167 9.52 13.94 -9.25
CA PRO A 167 10.82 13.27 -9.34
C PRO A 167 11.97 14.23 -8.99
N ARG A 168 12.96 13.75 -8.24
CA ARG A 168 14.12 14.55 -7.79
C ARG A 168 14.96 15.09 -8.95
N ASP A 169 14.96 14.39 -10.08
CA ASP A 169 15.67 14.80 -11.30
C ASP A 169 14.94 15.93 -12.05
N SER A 170 13.74 16.32 -11.60
CA SER A 170 13.03 17.50 -12.10
C SER A 170 13.58 18.77 -11.46
N LEU A 171 13.57 19.86 -12.23
CA LEU A 171 13.90 21.20 -11.75
C LEU A 171 12.91 21.76 -10.73
N LEU A 172 11.72 21.17 -10.69
CA LEU A 172 10.66 21.48 -9.73
C LEU A 172 10.67 20.52 -8.53
N GLY A 173 11.56 19.51 -8.51
CA GLY A 173 11.69 18.59 -7.41
C GLY A 173 12.57 19.17 -6.30
N GLU A 174 12.15 19.04 -5.04
CA GLU A 174 13.02 19.34 -3.90
C GLU A 174 14.17 18.32 -3.87
N ARG A 175 15.41 18.82 -3.91
CA ARG A 175 16.63 17.99 -3.96
C ARG A 175 17.07 17.51 -2.57
N GLU A 176 16.43 18.00 -1.51
CA GLU A 176 16.70 17.56 -0.13
C GLU A 176 16.00 16.23 0.14
N GLU A 177 16.70 15.31 0.82
CA GLU A 177 16.09 14.11 1.36
C GLU A 177 15.04 14.52 2.39
N GLN A 178 13.75 14.44 2.04
CA GLN A 178 12.66 14.44 3.03
C GLN A 178 12.68 13.10 3.78
N SER A 179 13.76 12.87 4.52
CA SER A 179 13.82 11.85 5.57
C SER A 179 13.24 12.48 6.82
N VAL A 180 12.13 11.93 7.31
CA VAL A 180 11.53 12.35 8.57
C VAL A 180 12.12 11.49 9.67
N GLU A 181 12.64 12.15 10.71
CA GLU A 181 13.21 11.54 11.91
C GLU A 181 12.20 11.69 13.05
N ILE A 182 11.76 10.57 13.62
CA ILE A 182 10.75 10.51 14.68
C ILE A 182 11.36 9.80 15.89
N THR A 183 11.37 10.45 17.05
CA THR A 183 11.82 9.80 18.30
C THR A 183 10.65 9.09 18.96
N LEU A 184 10.83 7.81 19.29
CA LEU A 184 9.79 6.97 19.87
C LEU A 184 10.31 6.26 21.12
N THR A 185 9.41 5.98 22.07
CA THR A 185 9.72 5.18 23.26
C THR A 185 9.14 3.78 23.12
N VAL A 186 9.97 2.75 23.32
CA VAL A 186 9.51 1.35 23.25
C VAL A 186 8.59 1.06 24.43
N SER A 187 7.29 0.92 24.17
CA SER A 187 6.29 0.61 25.21
C SER A 187 6.13 -0.88 25.44
N SER A 188 6.34 -1.70 24.41
CA SER A 188 6.21 -3.15 24.48
C SER A 188 6.97 -3.86 23.36
N ILE A 189 7.30 -5.13 23.59
CA ILE A 189 7.92 -6.01 22.61
C ILE A 189 7.05 -7.26 22.48
N LEU A 190 6.61 -7.57 21.26
CA LEU A 190 5.78 -8.74 20.96
C LEU A 190 6.62 -10.01 20.93
N ASP A 191 6.11 -11.06 21.56
CA ASP A 191 6.72 -12.39 21.55
C ASP A 191 6.92 -12.93 20.12
N ALA A 192 7.92 -13.78 19.93
CA ALA A 192 8.21 -14.40 18.63
C ALA A 192 7.06 -15.27 18.08
N ASP A 193 6.23 -15.81 18.98
CA ASP A 193 5.04 -16.59 18.64
C ASP A 193 3.75 -15.77 18.60
N SER A 194 3.83 -14.47 18.88
CA SER A 194 2.70 -13.56 18.72
C SER A 194 2.29 -13.49 17.26
N LYS A 195 1.01 -13.73 16.98
CA LYS A 195 0.42 -13.60 15.65
C LYS A 195 0.53 -12.16 15.12
N THR A 196 0.30 -11.18 15.98
CA THR A 196 0.45 -9.75 15.67
C THR A 196 1.88 -9.41 15.26
N GLY A 197 2.89 -9.97 15.92
CA GLY A 197 4.30 -9.74 15.60
C GLY A 197 4.77 -10.36 14.27
N ARG A 198 3.87 -11.05 13.56
CA ARG A 198 4.12 -11.69 12.26
C ARG A 198 3.28 -11.06 11.14
N LEU A 199 2.67 -9.90 11.37
CA LEU A 199 1.83 -9.22 10.39
C LEU A 199 2.62 -8.95 9.10
N ALA A 200 2.19 -9.59 8.02
CA ALA A 200 2.81 -9.40 6.71
C ALA A 200 1.74 -9.40 5.62
N LEU A 201 1.73 -8.33 4.81
CA LEU A 201 0.84 -8.22 3.64
C LEU A 201 1.35 -9.03 2.45
N LEU A 202 2.67 -9.27 2.41
CA LEU A 202 3.33 -10.01 1.34
C LEU A 202 3.67 -11.43 1.79
N PRO A 203 3.51 -12.44 0.93
CA PRO A 203 3.83 -13.82 1.26
C PRO A 203 5.35 -14.03 1.29
N ASN A 204 5.99 -13.71 2.42
CA ASN A 204 7.41 -13.97 2.68
C ASN A 204 7.57 -15.16 3.66
N GLN A 205 8.66 -15.92 3.55
CA GLN A 205 8.93 -17.02 4.52
C GLN A 205 9.65 -16.53 5.78
N GLN A 206 10.37 -15.41 5.68
CA GLN A 206 11.07 -14.80 6.81
C GLN A 206 10.08 -14.07 7.71
N LEU A 207 10.34 -14.09 9.02
CA LEU A 207 9.60 -13.25 9.96
C LEU A 207 9.82 -11.79 9.57
N PRO A 208 8.74 -11.00 9.43
CA PRO A 208 8.85 -9.60 9.09
C PRO A 208 9.54 -8.81 10.21
N LEU A 209 10.02 -7.62 9.87
CA LEU A 209 10.53 -6.65 10.84
C LEU A 209 9.45 -5.60 11.00
N ASP A 210 8.69 -5.65 12.09
CA ASP A 210 7.50 -4.80 12.25
C ASP A 210 7.63 -3.86 13.45
N LEU A 211 7.19 -2.63 13.22
CA LEU A 211 7.01 -1.57 14.19
C LEU A 211 5.56 -1.10 14.13
N PHE A 212 4.89 -1.06 15.27
CA PHE A 212 3.57 -0.47 15.41
C PHE A 212 3.68 0.84 16.19
N VAL A 213 3.09 1.90 15.64
CA VAL A 213 3.07 3.25 16.22
C VAL A 213 1.67 3.84 16.10
N SER A 214 1.39 4.92 16.82
CA SER A 214 0.12 5.63 16.69
C SER A 214 -0.05 6.19 15.27
N LEU A 215 -1.19 5.92 14.64
CA LEU A 215 -1.55 6.51 13.34
C LEU A 215 -1.52 8.05 13.42
N LYS A 216 -2.04 8.61 14.51
CA LYS A 216 -2.12 10.05 14.72
C LYS A 216 -0.75 10.70 14.77
N THR A 217 0.17 10.18 15.58
CA THR A 217 1.54 10.68 15.69
C THR A 217 2.25 10.59 14.35
N LEU A 218 2.13 9.44 13.68
CA LEU A 218 2.76 9.25 12.38
C LEU A 218 2.19 10.20 11.32
N GLN A 219 0.89 10.49 11.35
CA GLN A 219 0.29 11.50 10.47
C GLN A 219 0.84 12.90 10.76
N GLN A 220 0.95 13.29 12.03
CA GLN A 220 1.44 14.60 12.43
C GLN A 220 2.91 14.83 12.01
N GLU A 221 3.77 13.86 12.29
CA GLU A 221 5.20 13.95 11.95
C GLU A 221 5.47 13.96 10.44
N LEU A 222 4.57 13.35 9.64
CA LEU A 222 4.69 13.30 8.18
C LEU A 222 3.89 14.42 7.47
N ASP A 223 3.33 15.39 8.20
CA ASP A 223 2.42 16.43 7.67
C ASP A 223 1.21 15.83 6.89
N LEU A 224 0.73 14.67 7.33
CA LEU A 224 -0.41 13.94 6.79
C LEU A 224 -1.65 14.03 7.68
N ASP A 225 -1.63 14.81 8.74
CA ASP A 225 -2.76 15.02 9.64
C ASP A 225 -3.83 15.96 9.03
N GLU A 226 -4.96 16.06 9.74
CA GLU A 226 -6.07 16.92 9.36
C GLU A 226 -5.78 18.37 9.76
N ILE A 227 -5.81 19.26 8.77
CA ILE A 227 -5.79 20.71 8.98
C ILE A 227 -7.23 21.21 8.92
N VAL A 228 -7.73 21.68 10.06
CA VAL A 228 -9.04 22.34 10.14
C VAL A 228 -8.91 23.81 9.77
N ALA A 229 -9.79 24.29 8.90
CA ALA A 229 -9.78 25.68 8.47
C ALA A 229 -9.89 26.64 9.67
N SER A 230 -8.91 27.52 9.79
CA SER A 230 -8.78 28.54 10.82
C SER A 230 -8.60 29.92 10.19
N ARG A 231 -8.69 30.98 11.00
CA ARG A 231 -8.41 32.34 10.51
C ARG A 231 -6.98 32.49 9.97
N ARG A 232 -6.03 31.67 10.47
CA ARG A 232 -4.62 31.65 10.04
C ARG A 232 -4.40 30.79 8.80
N ASP A 233 -5.13 29.68 8.69
CA ASP A 233 -5.08 28.80 7.52
C ASP A 233 -6.50 28.56 6.99
N PRO A 234 -6.92 29.28 5.94
CA PRO A 234 -8.28 29.17 5.43
C PRO A 234 -8.53 27.86 4.66
N LYS A 235 -7.49 27.07 4.36
CA LYS A 235 -7.64 25.82 3.61
C LYS A 235 -7.66 24.65 4.58
N SER A 236 -8.76 23.91 4.58
CA SER A 236 -8.82 22.62 5.26
C SER A 236 -8.15 21.54 4.42
N ARG A 237 -7.47 20.60 5.07
CA ARG A 237 -6.93 19.40 4.43
C ARG A 237 -7.31 18.17 5.28
N PRO A 238 -7.89 17.12 4.68
CA PRO A 238 -8.19 15.89 5.41
C PRO A 238 -6.91 15.15 5.81
N ALA A 239 -6.96 14.41 6.92
CA ALA A 239 -5.94 13.43 7.28
C ALA A 239 -5.77 12.37 6.18
N ARG A 240 -4.57 11.83 6.04
CA ARG A 240 -4.16 10.97 4.93
C ARG A 240 -3.61 9.64 5.42
N VAL A 241 -3.94 8.59 4.67
CA VAL A 241 -3.52 7.19 4.89
C VAL A 241 -3.24 6.53 3.54
N ASN A 242 -2.53 5.39 3.50
CA ASN A 242 -2.27 4.67 2.24
C ASN A 242 -2.79 3.23 2.24
N SER A 243 -3.39 2.78 3.36
CA SER A 243 -3.96 1.45 3.45
C SER A 243 -5.31 1.46 4.17
N LEU A 244 -6.23 0.62 3.69
CA LEU A 244 -7.47 0.24 4.37
C LEU A 244 -7.48 -1.26 4.59
N PHE A 245 -7.75 -1.66 5.82
CA PHE A 245 -7.86 -3.05 6.26
C PHE A 245 -9.31 -3.39 6.53
N PHE A 246 -9.76 -4.55 6.04
CA PHE A 246 -11.14 -4.98 6.15
C PHE A 246 -11.22 -6.34 6.84
N SER A 247 -12.13 -6.45 7.80
CA SER A 247 -12.51 -7.73 8.40
C SER A 247 -13.90 -8.16 7.91
N SER A 248 -14.08 -9.46 7.77
CA SER A 248 -15.34 -10.05 7.33
C SER A 248 -15.82 -11.16 8.26
N ASP A 249 -17.14 -11.41 8.24
CA ASP A 249 -17.80 -12.42 9.08
C ASP A 249 -17.46 -13.88 8.75
N SER A 250 -17.08 -14.12 7.49
CA SER A 250 -16.66 -15.44 7.04
C SER A 250 -15.21 -15.34 6.65
N PRO A 251 -14.26 -15.90 7.41
CA PRO A 251 -12.84 -15.84 7.09
C PRO A 251 -12.63 -16.41 5.70
N ALA A 252 -12.43 -15.50 4.74
CA ALA A 252 -12.72 -15.76 3.33
C ALA A 252 -11.46 -16.25 2.61
N ALA A 253 -10.54 -16.86 3.35
CA ALA A 253 -9.31 -17.37 2.78
C ALA A 253 -9.64 -18.58 1.88
N VAL A 254 -9.82 -18.29 0.59
CA VAL A 254 -9.93 -19.22 -0.55
C VAL A 254 -11.35 -19.77 -0.85
N SER A 255 -12.42 -19.01 -0.61
CA SER A 255 -13.76 -19.34 -1.15
C SER A 255 -14.09 -18.49 -2.39
N PRO A 256 -14.88 -19.00 -3.37
CA PRO A 256 -15.41 -18.17 -4.46
C PRO A 256 -16.16 -16.92 -3.95
N ALA A 257 -16.83 -17.03 -2.80
CA ALA A 257 -17.51 -15.92 -2.15
C ALA A 257 -16.56 -14.78 -1.73
N ALA A 258 -15.30 -15.09 -1.40
CA ALA A 258 -14.28 -14.08 -1.09
C ALA A 258 -13.97 -13.20 -2.31
N LEU A 259 -13.87 -13.83 -3.48
CA LEU A 259 -13.59 -13.12 -4.73
C LEU A 259 -14.77 -12.22 -5.11
N ASP A 260 -16.01 -12.69 -4.91
CA ASP A 260 -17.19 -11.88 -5.17
C ASP A 260 -17.30 -10.71 -4.18
N THR A 261 -16.97 -10.93 -2.91
CA THR A 261 -16.88 -9.86 -1.90
C THR A 261 -15.81 -8.83 -2.27
N ALA A 262 -14.64 -9.27 -2.73
CA ALA A 262 -13.59 -8.37 -3.20
C ALA A 262 -14.03 -7.52 -4.41
N LYS A 263 -14.74 -8.11 -5.38
CA LYS A 263 -15.30 -7.36 -6.53
C LYS A 263 -16.35 -6.35 -6.11
N GLN A 264 -17.21 -6.71 -5.15
CA GLN A 264 -18.20 -5.77 -4.60
C GLN A 264 -17.51 -4.64 -3.85
N LEU A 265 -16.54 -4.95 -2.99
CA LEU A 265 -15.69 -3.96 -2.33
C LEU A 265 -15.03 -3.00 -3.33
N GLU A 266 -14.48 -3.53 -4.42
CA GLU A 266 -13.89 -2.71 -5.49
C GLU A 266 -14.92 -1.77 -6.13
N SER A 267 -16.15 -2.25 -6.38
CA SER A 267 -17.24 -1.43 -6.93
C SER A 267 -17.65 -0.31 -5.98
N VAL A 268 -17.77 -0.60 -4.69
CA VAL A 268 -18.15 0.38 -3.65
C VAL A 268 -17.02 1.39 -3.43
N LEU A 269 -15.77 0.94 -3.48
CA LEU A 269 -14.61 1.81 -3.42
C LEU A 269 -14.61 2.78 -4.60
N LYS A 270 -14.84 2.30 -5.83
CA LYS A 270 -14.94 3.14 -7.03
C LYS A 270 -16.04 4.21 -6.93
N SER A 271 -17.18 3.90 -6.33
CA SER A 271 -18.28 4.87 -6.16
C SER A 271 -18.07 5.85 -5.00
N SER A 272 -17.25 5.49 -4.02
CA SER A 272 -17.00 6.31 -2.81
C SER A 272 -15.75 7.20 -2.93
N LEU A 273 -14.85 6.89 -3.87
CA LEU A 273 -13.65 7.69 -4.14
C LEU A 273 -14.02 9.12 -4.58
N LYS A 274 -13.29 10.09 -4.04
CA LYS A 274 -13.30 11.49 -4.48
C LYS A 274 -11.99 11.83 -5.17
N LEU A 275 -11.96 12.94 -5.90
CA LEU A 275 -10.76 13.41 -6.60
C LEU A 275 -9.56 13.56 -5.66
N GLU A 276 -9.79 14.06 -4.45
CA GLU A 276 -8.76 14.23 -3.42
C GLU A 276 -8.08 12.91 -3.00
N ASP A 277 -8.79 11.77 -3.09
CA ASP A 277 -8.21 10.44 -2.83
C ASP A 277 -7.19 10.02 -3.90
N LEU A 278 -7.26 10.67 -5.08
CA LEU A 278 -6.37 10.45 -6.21
C LEU A 278 -5.32 11.56 -6.37
N ASN A 279 -5.23 12.48 -5.39
CA ASN A 279 -4.44 13.72 -5.46
C ASN A 279 -4.85 14.64 -6.61
N LEU A 280 -6.14 14.63 -6.94
CA LEU A 280 -6.73 15.46 -7.99
C LEU A 280 -7.61 16.54 -7.38
N LYS A 281 -7.65 17.70 -8.03
CA LYS A 281 -8.54 18.81 -7.69
C LYS A 281 -9.05 19.51 -8.93
N ILE A 282 -10.22 20.12 -8.81
CA ILE A 282 -10.76 21.00 -9.85
C ILE A 282 -10.59 22.44 -9.36
N ALA A 283 -9.72 23.19 -10.02
CA ALA A 283 -9.48 24.60 -9.73
C ALA A 283 -10.30 25.48 -10.70
N PRO A 284 -11.32 26.20 -10.21
CA PRO A 284 -12.11 27.10 -11.06
C PRO A 284 -11.35 28.41 -11.33
N ASN A 285 -11.23 28.77 -12.61
CA ASN A 285 -10.76 30.10 -13.01
C ASN A 285 -11.95 30.98 -13.38
N LYS A 286 -12.31 31.90 -12.48
CA LYS A 286 -13.47 32.79 -12.65
C LYS A 286 -13.25 33.86 -13.71
N ASP A 287 -12.03 34.35 -13.84
CA ASP A 287 -11.67 35.44 -14.76
C ASP A 287 -11.76 34.98 -16.21
N PHE A 288 -11.28 33.77 -16.49
CA PHE A 288 -11.26 33.17 -17.82
C PHE A 288 -12.37 32.13 -18.03
N LYS A 289 -13.24 31.91 -17.04
CA LYS A 289 -14.42 31.03 -17.10
C LYS A 289 -14.13 29.60 -17.55
N TYR A 290 -13.08 28.99 -16.98
CA TYR A 290 -12.77 27.57 -17.21
C TYR A 290 -12.54 26.82 -15.89
N LEU A 291 -12.54 25.50 -15.97
CA LEU A 291 -12.16 24.59 -14.88
C LEU A 291 -10.83 23.93 -15.24
N SER A 292 -9.88 23.94 -14.33
CA SER A 292 -8.60 23.24 -14.45
C SER A 292 -8.67 21.94 -13.66
N LEU A 293 -8.43 20.79 -14.30
CA LEU A 293 -8.16 19.55 -13.58
C LEU A 293 -6.68 19.52 -13.25
N GLU A 294 -6.36 19.62 -11.96
CA GLU A 294 -4.98 19.68 -11.46
C GLU A 294 -4.66 18.43 -10.65
N SER A 295 -3.38 18.06 -10.64
CA SER A 295 -2.82 17.03 -9.78
C SER A 295 -1.79 17.65 -8.86
N ASP A 296 -1.61 17.10 -7.67
CA ASP A 296 -0.47 17.46 -6.82
C ASP A 296 0.86 16.85 -7.33
N GLN A 297 0.80 16.01 -8.37
CA GLN A 297 1.97 15.53 -9.12
C GLN A 297 2.33 16.48 -10.25
N MET A 298 3.60 16.45 -10.68
CA MET A 298 4.09 17.28 -11.80
C MET A 298 3.37 16.98 -13.13
N ILE A 299 2.92 15.75 -13.34
CA ILE A 299 2.30 15.29 -14.58
C ILE A 299 1.02 14.53 -14.24
N LEU A 300 -0.04 14.79 -15.00
CA LEU A 300 -1.25 13.97 -14.96
C LEU A 300 -0.97 12.62 -15.62
N ASP A 301 -1.28 11.54 -14.92
CA ASP A 301 -1.19 10.19 -15.48
C ASP A 301 -2.07 10.10 -16.74
N PRO A 302 -1.60 9.47 -17.85
CA PRO A 302 -2.39 9.29 -19.06
C PRO A 302 -3.78 8.69 -18.80
N GLN A 303 -3.93 7.82 -17.80
CA GLN A 303 -5.24 7.24 -17.44
C GLN A 303 -6.19 8.29 -16.86
N ILE A 304 -5.66 9.21 -16.05
CA ILE A 304 -6.42 10.32 -15.45
C ILE A 304 -6.79 11.35 -16.53
N GLU A 305 -5.84 11.67 -17.42
CA GLU A 305 -6.09 12.56 -18.56
C GLU A 305 -7.23 12.01 -19.44
N GLN A 306 -7.16 10.75 -19.85
CA GLN A 306 -8.20 10.11 -20.67
C GLN A 306 -9.56 10.09 -19.96
N ALA A 307 -9.58 9.76 -18.67
CA ALA A 307 -10.81 9.77 -17.87
C ALA A 307 -11.39 11.19 -17.75
N GLY A 308 -10.55 12.20 -17.55
CA GLY A 308 -10.94 13.60 -17.51
C GLY A 308 -11.51 14.08 -18.86
N MET A 309 -10.90 13.68 -19.97
CA MET A 309 -11.40 13.99 -21.31
C MET A 309 -12.75 13.33 -21.59
N ALA A 310 -12.90 12.04 -21.26
CA ALA A 310 -14.17 11.32 -21.43
C ALA A 310 -15.28 11.91 -20.54
N ALA A 311 -14.96 12.31 -19.31
CA ALA A 311 -15.90 12.98 -18.42
C ALA A 311 -16.33 14.33 -18.99
N ALA A 312 -15.39 15.14 -19.50
CA ALA A 312 -15.70 16.41 -20.13
C ALA A 312 -16.57 16.25 -21.39
N GLU A 313 -16.27 15.26 -22.25
CA GLU A 313 -17.08 14.94 -23.43
C GLU A 313 -18.52 14.56 -23.05
N SER A 314 -18.68 13.71 -22.02
CA SER A 314 -20.01 13.32 -21.52
C SER A 314 -20.84 14.50 -20.97
N LEU A 315 -20.16 15.55 -20.51
CA LEU A 315 -20.77 16.80 -20.04
C LEU A 315 -20.92 17.86 -21.14
N GLY A 316 -20.49 17.57 -22.37
CA GLY A 316 -20.48 18.53 -23.48
C GLY A 316 -19.48 19.69 -23.28
N LEU A 317 -18.47 19.50 -22.44
CA LEU A 317 -17.41 20.48 -22.18
C LEU A 317 -16.30 20.35 -23.20
N ARG A 318 -15.69 21.49 -23.56
CA ARG A 318 -14.47 21.51 -24.36
C ARG A 318 -13.26 21.30 -23.45
N THR A 319 -12.31 20.51 -23.90
CA THR A 319 -11.04 20.28 -23.20
C THR A 319 -9.89 20.95 -23.94
N SER A 320 -8.86 21.32 -23.19
CA SER A 320 -7.57 21.75 -23.73
C SER A 320 -6.48 21.14 -22.87
N PRO A 321 -5.80 20.07 -23.31
CA PRO A 321 -4.64 19.56 -22.60
C PRO A 321 -3.51 20.59 -22.71
N VAL A 322 -2.93 20.94 -21.56
CA VAL A 322 -1.80 21.87 -21.48
C VAL A 322 -0.70 21.18 -20.68
N MET A 323 0.49 21.10 -21.26
CA MET A 323 1.68 20.64 -20.55
C MET A 323 2.55 21.84 -20.24
N VAL A 324 2.76 22.11 -18.95
CA VAL A 324 3.66 23.16 -18.47
C VAL A 324 4.88 22.51 -17.86
N TYR A 325 6.07 22.91 -18.32
CA TYR A 325 7.34 22.44 -17.77
C TYR A 325 8.36 23.58 -17.73
N ILE A 326 9.43 23.39 -16.97
CA ILE A 326 10.56 24.33 -16.95
C ILE A 326 11.63 23.83 -17.92
N ALA A 327 11.98 24.67 -18.89
CA ALA A 327 13.17 24.50 -19.71
C ALA A 327 14.38 25.01 -18.93
N ASN A 328 15.37 24.14 -18.73
CA ASN A 328 16.63 24.48 -18.08
C ASN A 328 17.35 25.64 -18.75
N GLU A 329 17.43 25.56 -20.07
CA GLU A 329 18.21 26.45 -20.90
C GLU A 329 17.51 26.57 -22.26
N ILE A 330 17.26 27.80 -22.69
CA ILE A 330 16.81 28.13 -24.04
C ILE A 330 17.90 28.94 -24.72
N ASP A 331 18.50 28.31 -25.73
CA ASP A 331 19.60 28.87 -26.52
C ASP A 331 19.06 29.50 -27.83
N PRO A 332 19.58 30.65 -28.26
CA PRO A 332 19.26 31.19 -29.57
C PRO A 332 19.86 30.31 -30.67
N ALA A 333 19.05 29.96 -31.68
CA ALA A 333 19.47 29.11 -32.80
C ALA A 333 20.65 29.67 -33.61
N LYS A 334 20.91 30.99 -33.56
CA LYS A 334 22.07 31.65 -34.17
C LYS A 334 22.93 32.28 -33.08
N LYS A 335 24.00 31.58 -32.66
CA LYS A 335 25.03 32.15 -31.77
C LYS A 335 25.90 33.13 -32.57
N ASN A 336 25.87 34.42 -32.24
CA ASN A 336 26.80 35.40 -32.79
C ASN A 336 28.20 35.14 -32.22
N LYS A 337 29.15 34.71 -33.06
CA LYS A 337 30.54 34.36 -32.65
C LYS A 337 31.33 35.51 -32.00
N THR A 338 30.82 36.73 -32.02
CA THR A 338 31.47 37.94 -31.52
C THR A 338 31.05 38.33 -30.09
N ASP A 339 30.04 37.68 -29.51
CA ASP A 339 29.59 37.97 -28.14
C ASP A 339 30.03 36.83 -27.21
N LEU A 340 31.02 37.10 -26.35
CA LEU A 340 31.65 36.10 -25.45
C LEU A 340 30.79 35.74 -24.23
N LYS A 341 29.60 36.34 -24.10
CA LYS A 341 28.60 35.95 -23.10
C LYS A 341 27.57 35.07 -23.79
N GLU A 342 27.48 33.81 -23.38
CA GLU A 342 26.38 32.92 -23.80
C GLU A 342 25.06 33.59 -23.38
N GLN A 343 24.33 34.12 -24.36
CA GLN A 343 22.99 34.67 -24.14
C GLN A 343 22.02 33.49 -24.19
N TYR A 344 21.77 32.87 -23.05
CA TYR A 344 20.77 31.83 -22.89
C TYR A 344 19.78 32.22 -21.80
N SER A 345 18.53 31.76 -21.93
CA SER A 345 17.52 31.96 -20.89
C SER A 345 17.49 30.73 -19.99
N MET A 346 17.81 30.91 -18.71
CA MET A 346 17.70 29.83 -17.72
C MET A 346 16.30 29.73 -17.13
N TYR A 347 15.90 28.50 -16.77
CA TYR A 347 14.69 28.22 -15.98
C TYR A 347 13.41 28.87 -16.54
N SER A 348 13.23 28.77 -17.85
CA SER A 348 12.06 29.36 -18.53
C SER A 348 10.86 28.45 -18.42
N ILE A 349 9.69 28.99 -18.06
CA ILE A 349 8.43 28.24 -18.06
C ILE A 349 7.94 28.11 -19.50
N VAL A 350 7.77 26.88 -19.98
CA VAL A 350 7.28 26.56 -21.32
C VAL A 350 5.93 25.87 -21.19
N ALA A 351 4.93 26.38 -21.90
CA ALA A 351 3.61 25.79 -21.99
C ALA A 351 3.35 25.29 -23.42
N GLY A 352 3.04 24.01 -23.56
CA GLY A 352 2.49 23.44 -24.80
C GLY A 352 1.03 23.83 -24.93
N LEU A 353 0.71 24.68 -25.92
CA LEU A 353 -0.62 25.18 -26.19
C LEU A 353 -1.01 24.89 -27.64
N GLU A 354 -2.29 24.63 -27.87
CA GLU A 354 -2.84 24.49 -29.22
C GLU A 354 -3.40 25.83 -29.71
N PHE A 355 -2.67 26.48 -30.63
CA PHE A 355 -2.96 27.86 -31.08
C PHE A 355 -4.29 28.02 -31.81
N SER A 356 -4.86 26.94 -32.35
CA SER A 356 -6.13 26.93 -33.08
C SER A 356 -7.36 26.89 -32.18
N GLN A 357 -7.19 26.80 -30.85
CA GLN A 357 -8.30 26.70 -29.93
C GLN A 357 -9.13 27.98 -29.86
N GLN A 358 -10.42 27.80 -29.59
CA GLN A 358 -11.39 28.88 -29.43
C GLN A 358 -11.52 29.32 -27.96
N PRO A 359 -12.10 30.49 -27.68
CA PRO A 359 -12.32 30.95 -26.30
C PRO A 359 -13.03 29.89 -25.45
N PRO A 360 -12.61 29.66 -24.18
CA PRO A 360 -11.64 30.45 -23.41
C PRO A 360 -10.16 30.07 -23.60
N PHE A 361 -9.84 29.02 -24.36
CA PHE A 361 -8.47 28.48 -24.47
C PHE A 361 -7.66 29.07 -25.63
N GLY A 362 -8.19 30.06 -26.33
CA GLY A 362 -7.54 30.72 -27.45
C GLY A 362 -8.49 31.68 -28.19
N PRO A 363 -8.14 32.17 -29.39
CA PRO A 363 -6.83 32.02 -30.01
C PRO A 363 -5.78 32.88 -29.29
N PHE A 364 -4.58 32.34 -29.08
CA PHE A 364 -3.46 33.11 -28.55
C PHE A 364 -2.88 33.98 -29.65
N LYS A 365 -2.76 35.30 -29.40
CA LYS A 365 -2.03 36.19 -30.30
C LYS A 365 -0.54 36.02 -30.01
N PHE A 366 0.22 35.52 -30.98
CA PHE A 366 1.68 35.53 -30.88
C PHE A 366 2.17 36.99 -30.83
N ILE A 367 2.86 37.33 -29.74
CA ILE A 367 3.56 38.61 -29.56
C ILE A 367 5.03 38.24 -29.56
N GLY A 368 5.67 38.27 -30.73
CA GLY A 368 7.09 37.97 -30.88
C GLY A 368 7.69 38.66 -32.07
#